data_AF-A0A2T0RHZ3-F1
#
_entry.id   AF-A0A2T0RHZ3-F1
#
_cell.length_a   1.000
_cell.length_b   1.000
_cell.length_c   1.000
_cell.angle_alpha   90.00
_cell.angle_beta   90.00
_cell.angle_gamma   90.00
#
_symmetry.space_group_name_H-M   'P 1'
#
loop_
_entity.id
_entity.type
_entity.pdbx_description
1 polymer ?
#
loop_
_entity_poly.entity_id
_entity_poly.type
_entity_poly.pdbx_seq_one_letter_code
_entity_poly.pdbx_strand_id
1 'polypeptide(L)'
;MSVATTSAVPPDPTGATTPVEFAGRLRSLMDTRRRSLDSVARRSRDAGTPISRATVHNLITAGGTPRQETLLGFLRGCGVPPREQIRWLIAFHKVYPEGRRGVRPRGGPDRHRP
;
A
#
# COMPACT_ATOMS: atom_id res chain seq x y z
N MET A 1 -38.54 0.77 -12.69
CA MET A 1 -37.76 0.73 -11.44
C MET A 1 -36.39 0.16 -11.77
N SER A 2 -35.36 1.01 -11.88
CA SER A 2 -34.00 0.56 -12.21
C SER A 2 -33.14 0.69 -10.97
N VAL A 3 -32.78 -0.44 -10.37
CA VAL A 3 -31.82 -0.47 -9.27
C VAL A 3 -30.43 -0.27 -9.87
N ALA A 4 -29.86 0.91 -9.66
CA ALA A 4 -28.44 1.14 -9.85
C ALA A 4 -27.72 0.31 -8.79
N THR A 5 -27.22 -0.87 -9.16
CA THR A 5 -26.13 -1.51 -8.43
C THR A 5 -24.93 -0.59 -8.57
N THR A 6 -24.79 0.36 -7.64
CA THR A 6 -23.54 1.02 -7.34
C THR A 6 -22.60 -0.09 -6.87
N SER A 7 -21.96 -0.75 -7.83
CA SER A 7 -20.79 -1.57 -7.55
C SER A 7 -19.88 -0.65 -6.77
N ALA A 8 -19.70 -0.92 -5.48
CA ALA A 8 -18.72 -0.23 -4.65
C ALA A 8 -17.38 -0.50 -5.32
N VAL A 9 -17.01 0.33 -6.30
CA VAL A 9 -15.82 0.15 -7.12
C VAL A 9 -14.68 0.12 -6.11
N PRO A 10 -14.04 -1.04 -5.88
CA PRO A 10 -12.89 -1.08 -5.01
C PRO A 10 -11.92 -0.05 -5.57
N PRO A 11 -11.28 0.80 -4.75
CA PRO A 11 -10.41 1.87 -5.22
C PRO A 11 -9.44 1.26 -6.25
N ASP A 12 -9.69 1.59 -7.50
CA ASP A 12 -9.08 0.88 -8.62
C ASP A 12 -7.65 1.39 -8.77
N PRO A 13 -6.61 0.54 -8.68
CA PRO A 13 -5.25 0.99 -8.90
C PRO A 13 -4.94 1.28 -10.38
N THR A 14 -5.82 0.88 -11.32
CA THR A 14 -5.52 0.74 -12.75
C THR A 14 -5.23 2.05 -13.50
N GLY A 15 -5.54 3.21 -12.92
CA GLY A 15 -5.27 4.51 -13.55
C GLY A 15 -4.08 5.28 -12.97
N ALA A 16 -3.30 4.71 -12.04
CA ALA A 16 -2.08 5.36 -11.59
C ALA A 16 -0.98 5.12 -12.62
N THR A 17 -0.47 6.21 -13.20
CA THR A 17 0.65 6.20 -14.14
C THR A 17 1.92 6.75 -13.52
N THR A 18 1.81 7.48 -12.41
CA THR A 18 2.94 8.06 -11.68
C THR A 18 3.03 7.59 -10.22
N PRO A 19 4.23 7.64 -9.60
CA PRO A 19 4.45 7.35 -8.18
C PRO A 19 3.49 8.11 -7.23
N VAL A 20 3.26 9.39 -7.53
CA VAL A 20 2.42 10.29 -6.74
C VAL A 20 0.95 9.90 -6.85
N GLU A 21 0.46 9.62 -8.05
CA GLU A 21 -0.90 9.12 -8.27
C GLU A 21 -1.15 7.80 -7.55
N PHE A 22 -0.17 6.89 -7.61
CA PHE A 22 -0.23 5.60 -6.93
C PHE A 22 -0.32 5.78 -5.40
N ALA A 23 0.51 6.65 -4.83
CA ALA A 23 0.48 6.97 -3.41
C ALA A 23 -0.85 7.62 -2.98
N GLY A 24 -1.41 8.51 -3.81
CA GLY A 24 -2.73 9.09 -3.58
C GLY A 24 -3.83 8.02 -3.52
N ARG A 25 -3.78 7.02 -4.41
CA ARG A 25 -4.73 5.90 -4.40
C ARG A 25 -4.55 4.99 -3.17
N LEU A 26 -3.32 4.74 -2.74
CA LEU A 26 -3.05 4.00 -1.49
C LEU A 26 -3.62 4.74 -0.27
N ARG A 27 -3.51 6.06 -0.25
CA ARG A 27 -4.13 6.90 0.80
C ARG A 27 -5.65 6.77 0.78
N SER A 28 -6.28 6.94 -0.37
CA SER A 28 -7.75 6.79 -0.51
C SER A 28 -8.25 5.40 -0.11
N LEU A 29 -7.47 4.34 -0.42
CA LEU A 29 -7.75 2.97 0.03
C LEU A 29 -7.72 2.87 1.57
N MET A 30 -6.70 3.45 2.20
CA MET A 30 -6.55 3.46 3.65
C MET A 30 -7.72 4.19 4.32
N ASP A 31 -8.10 5.36 3.80
CA ASP A 31 -9.19 6.18 4.32
C ASP A 31 -10.55 5.50 4.17
N THR A 32 -10.82 4.91 3.00
CA THR A 32 -12.06 4.16 2.73
C THR A 32 -12.22 2.98 3.67
N ARG A 33 -11.11 2.31 4.03
CA ARG A 33 -11.09 1.20 4.98
C ARG A 33 -11.00 1.66 6.45
N ARG A 34 -11.03 2.98 6.70
CA ARG A 34 -10.87 3.63 8.02
C ARG A 34 -9.69 3.08 8.81
N ARG A 35 -8.52 3.02 8.17
CA ARG A 35 -7.28 2.53 8.78
C ARG A 35 -6.36 3.70 9.11
N SER A 36 -5.74 3.65 10.29
CA SER A 36 -4.63 4.54 10.63
C SER A 36 -3.29 3.90 10.27
N LEU A 37 -2.24 4.71 10.16
CA LEU A 37 -0.87 4.24 9.91
C LEU A 37 -0.45 3.14 10.89
N ASP A 38 -0.76 3.31 12.18
CA ASP A 38 -0.43 2.34 13.23
C ASP A 38 -1.23 1.03 13.10
N SER A 39 -2.50 1.14 12.71
CA SER A 39 -3.38 -0.03 12.50
C SER A 39 -2.89 -0.88 11.32
N VAL A 40 -2.44 -0.22 10.24
CA VAL A 40 -1.85 -0.90 9.08
C VAL A 40 -0.53 -1.58 9.47
N ALA A 41 0.37 -0.87 10.17
CA ALA A 41 1.64 -1.43 10.63
C ALA A 41 1.44 -2.65 11.53
N ARG A 42 0.52 -2.56 12.51
CA ARG A 42 0.19 -3.69 13.40
C ARG A 42 -0.34 -4.89 12.62
N ARG A 43 -1.36 -4.71 11.78
CA ARG A 43 -1.94 -5.81 11.00
C ARG A 43 -0.98 -6.41 9.98
N SER A 44 -0.08 -5.60 9.43
CA SER A 44 0.95 -6.10 8.53
C SER A 44 1.86 -7.11 9.23
N ARG A 45 2.20 -6.83 10.50
CA ARG A 45 2.96 -7.75 11.36
C ARG A 45 2.16 -9.01 11.67
N ASP A 46 0.90 -8.86 12.03
CA ASP A 46 0.01 -10.00 12.30
C ASP A 46 -0.18 -10.90 11.06
N ALA A 47 -0.13 -10.30 9.86
CA ALA A 47 -0.20 -11.00 8.58
C ALA A 47 1.16 -11.53 8.07
N GLY A 48 2.21 -11.51 8.90
CA GLY A 48 3.53 -12.05 8.57
C GLY A 48 4.38 -11.20 7.63
N THR A 49 4.04 -9.94 7.41
CA THR A 49 4.81 -9.01 6.56
C THR A 49 4.96 -7.66 7.27
N PRO A 50 5.80 -7.59 8.31
CA PRO A 50 5.89 -6.41 9.16
C PRO A 50 6.45 -5.21 8.40
N ILE A 51 5.69 -4.11 8.38
CA ILE A 51 6.17 -2.81 7.92
C ILE A 51 6.10 -1.76 9.03
N SER A 52 7.02 -0.79 9.01
CA SER A 52 7.05 0.28 10.01
C SER A 52 6.02 1.38 9.69
N ARG A 53 5.63 2.15 10.70
CA ARG A 53 4.76 3.35 10.51
C ARG A 53 5.35 4.33 9.48
N ALA A 54 6.67 4.56 9.54
CA ALA A 54 7.37 5.43 8.59
C ALA A 54 7.28 4.89 7.15
N THR A 55 7.37 3.57 6.99
CA THR A 55 7.19 2.90 5.70
C THR A 55 5.77 3.07 5.16
N VAL A 56 4.75 2.95 6.01
CA VAL A 56 3.35 3.23 5.64
C VAL A 56 3.19 4.69 5.19
N HIS A 57 3.79 5.63 5.93
CA HIS A 57 3.76 7.04 5.57
C HIS A 57 4.44 7.30 4.21
N ASN A 58 5.64 6.77 3.98
CA ASN A 58 6.37 6.93 2.72
C ASN A 58 5.60 6.36 1.52
N LEU A 59 4.86 5.26 1.71
CA LEU A 59 4.00 4.68 0.67
C LEU A 59 2.87 5.64 0.25
N ILE A 60 2.24 6.33 1.20
CA ILE A 60 1.12 7.25 0.91
C ILE A 60 1.56 8.66 0.54
N THR A 61 2.85 8.99 0.65
CA THR A 61 3.42 10.28 0.24
C THR A 61 4.31 10.18 -1.00
N ALA A 62 4.48 9.00 -1.58
CA ALA A 62 5.45 8.73 -2.65
C ALA A 62 6.89 9.14 -2.28
N GLY A 63 7.27 9.02 -1.01
CA GLY A 63 8.58 9.46 -0.48
C GLY A 63 9.79 8.62 -0.93
N GLY A 64 9.60 7.69 -1.87
CA GLY A 64 10.64 6.83 -2.42
C GLY A 64 10.05 5.67 -3.21
N THR A 65 10.89 4.87 -3.87
CA THR A 65 10.45 3.66 -4.57
C THR A 65 10.26 2.53 -3.55
N PRO A 66 9.01 2.13 -3.24
CA PRO A 66 8.79 1.07 -2.27
C PRO A 66 9.13 -0.29 -2.89
N ARG A 67 9.36 -1.30 -2.05
CA ARG A 67 9.51 -2.68 -2.53
C ARG A 67 8.14 -3.33 -2.70
N GLN A 68 8.06 -4.36 -3.55
CA GLN A 68 6.84 -5.14 -3.72
C GLN A 68 6.33 -5.75 -2.40
N GLU A 69 7.22 -6.33 -1.60
CA GLU A 69 6.88 -6.92 -0.29
C GLU A 69 6.30 -5.87 0.67
N THR A 70 6.86 -4.67 0.64
CA THR A 70 6.39 -3.54 1.44
C THR A 70 4.97 -3.12 1.05
N LEU A 71 4.69 -3.07 -0.26
CA LEU A 71 3.35 -2.85 -0.77
C LEU A 71 2.39 -3.97 -0.35
N LEU A 72 2.81 -5.23 -0.42
CA LEU A 72 2.00 -6.36 0.03
C LEU A 72 1.68 -6.29 1.52
N GLY A 73 2.66 -5.95 2.36
CA GLY A 73 2.47 -5.73 3.80
C GLY A 73 1.45 -4.62 4.08
N PHE A 74 1.50 -3.54 3.31
CA PHE A 74 0.51 -2.46 3.39
C PHE A 74 -0.89 -2.94 2.99
N LEU A 75 -1.03 -3.62 1.85
CA LEU A 75 -2.32 -4.11 1.36
C LEU A 75 -2.94 -5.13 2.33
N ARG A 76 -2.13 -6.05 2.87
CA ARG A 76 -2.55 -6.97 3.93
C ARG A 76 -2.96 -6.22 5.21
N GLY A 77 -2.19 -5.21 5.61
CA GLY A 77 -2.51 -4.34 6.73
C GLY A 77 -3.80 -3.53 6.54
N CYS A 78 -4.14 -3.18 5.29
CA CYS A 78 -5.42 -2.59 4.92
C CYS A 78 -6.58 -3.61 4.88
N GLY A 79 -6.29 -4.90 4.89
CA GLY A 79 -7.28 -5.98 4.78
C GLY A 79 -7.72 -6.24 3.34
N VAL A 80 -6.89 -5.93 2.35
CA VAL A 80 -7.17 -6.16 0.93
C VAL A 80 -7.06 -7.67 0.64
N PRO A 81 -8.08 -8.32 0.04
CA PRO A 81 -8.01 -9.75 -0.27
C PRO A 81 -6.98 -10.05 -1.39
N PRO A 82 -6.42 -11.27 -1.45
CA PRO A 82 -5.36 -11.62 -2.41
C PRO A 82 -5.71 -11.32 -3.88
N ARG A 83 -6.97 -11.52 -4.27
CA ARG A 83 -7.44 -11.21 -5.64
C ARG A 83 -7.33 -9.73 -5.99
N GLU A 84 -7.62 -8.84 -5.03
CA GLU A 84 -7.46 -7.40 -5.22
C GLU A 84 -5.97 -7.02 -5.19
N GLN A 85 -5.16 -7.67 -4.36
CA GLN A 85 -3.70 -7.41 -4.29
C GLN A 85 -3.01 -7.56 -5.65
N ILE A 86 -3.43 -8.53 -6.48
CA ILE A 86 -2.87 -8.74 -7.83
C ILE A 86 -3.02 -7.47 -8.68
N ARG A 87 -4.15 -6.76 -8.62
CA ARG A 87 -4.36 -5.53 -9.39
C ARG A 87 -3.44 -4.40 -8.93
N TRP A 88 -3.23 -4.28 -7.62
CA TRP A 88 -2.28 -3.32 -7.05
C TRP A 88 -0.84 -3.62 -7.44
N LEU A 89 -0.47 -4.90 -7.47
CA LEU A 89 0.85 -5.33 -7.95
C LEU A 89 1.04 -4.99 -9.42
N ILE A 90 0.06 -5.25 -10.29
CA ILE A 90 0.17 -4.92 -11.72
C ILE A 90 0.37 -3.41 -11.92
N ALA A 91 -0.42 -2.57 -11.24
CA ALA A 91 -0.24 -1.12 -11.29
C ALA A 91 1.12 -0.68 -10.74
N PHE A 92 1.57 -1.27 -9.62
CA PHE A 92 2.88 -0.99 -9.05
C PHE A 92 4.02 -1.27 -10.03
N HIS A 93 3.97 -2.38 -10.79
CA HIS A 93 4.99 -2.68 -11.81
C HIS A 93 4.98 -1.72 -13.00
N LYS A 94 3.83 -1.14 -13.34
CA LYS A 94 3.73 -0.12 -14.38
C LYS A 94 4.35 1.20 -13.93
N VAL A 95 4.13 1.57 -12.66
CA VAL A 95 4.60 2.83 -12.07
C VAL A 95 6.08 2.77 -11.66
N TYR A 96 6.55 1.62 -11.19
CA TYR A 96 7.91 1.41 -10.68
C TYR A 96 8.60 0.24 -11.40
N PRO A 97 9.15 0.45 -12.60
CA PRO A 97 9.86 -0.59 -13.33
C PRO A 97 11.09 -1.14 -12.57
N GLU A 98 11.74 -0.29 -11.76
CA GLU A 98 12.92 -0.65 -10.95
C GLU A 98 12.59 -1.35 -9.61
N GLY A 99 11.32 -1.34 -9.18
CA GLY A 99 10.88 -1.98 -7.93
C GLY A 99 11.03 -3.50 -7.90
N ARG A 100 11.45 -4.12 -9.03
CA ARG A 100 11.67 -5.56 -9.22
C ARG A 100 12.86 -6.13 -8.42
N ARG A 101 13.85 -5.32 -8.05
CA ARG A 101 15.12 -5.79 -7.42
C ARG A 101 15.01 -5.89 -5.88
N GLY A 102 14.13 -6.75 -5.41
CA GLY A 102 13.94 -7.01 -3.98
C GLY A 102 15.04 -7.87 -3.36
N VAL A 103 15.97 -7.29 -2.58
CA VAL A 103 16.72 -7.99 -1.52
C VAL A 103 16.91 -7.09 -0.29
N ARG A 104 16.52 -7.69 0.85
CA ARG A 104 16.75 -7.42 2.28
C ARG A 104 15.93 -6.35 3.03
N PRO A 105 15.35 -6.71 4.19
CA PRO A 105 14.80 -5.77 5.16
C PRO A 105 15.96 -5.17 5.96
N ARG A 106 16.19 -3.86 5.82
CA ARG A 106 17.05 -3.12 6.75
C ARG A 106 16.17 -2.47 7.82
N GLY A 107 16.37 -2.94 9.04
CA GLY A 107 16.41 -2.14 10.27
C GLY A 107 15.18 -1.29 10.59
N GLY A 108 14.50 -1.65 11.68
CA GLY A 108 13.53 -0.79 12.34
C GLY A 108 14.12 0.56 12.77
N PRO A 109 13.27 1.53 13.11
CA PRO A 109 13.66 2.93 13.21
C PRO A 109 14.60 3.18 14.38
N ASP A 110 15.79 3.69 14.07
CA ASP A 110 16.61 4.45 15.01
C ASP A 110 15.84 5.73 15.35
N ARG A 111 15.28 5.78 16.57
CA ARG A 111 14.72 7.00 17.13
C ARG A 111 15.87 7.76 17.79
N HIS A 112 16.65 8.48 16.99
CA HIS A 112 17.41 9.60 17.52
C HIS A 112 16.52 10.84 17.52
N ARG A 113 16.13 11.29 18.71
CA ARG A 113 15.65 12.65 18.93
C ARG A 113 16.56 13.25 20.02
N PRO A 114 17.15 14.44 19.80
CA PRO A 114 17.98 15.12 20.80
C PRO A 114 17.16 15.56 22.01
#